data_AF-A0AAJ5SD97-F1
#
_entry.id   AF-A0AAJ5SD97-F1
#
_cell.length_a   1.000
_cell.length_b   1.000
_cell.length_c   1.000
_cell.angle_alpha   90.00
_cell.angle_beta   90.00
_cell.angle_gamma   90.00
#
_symmetry.space_group_name_H-M   'P 1'
#
loop_
_entity.id
_entity.type
_entity.pdbx_description
1 polymer ?
#
loop_
_entity_poly.entity_id
_entity_poly.type
_entity_poly.pdbx_seq_one_letter_code
_entity_poly.pdbx_strand_id
1 'polypeptide(L)'
;MVEIIELQPQEAPKTLTARHAIETLGEHYTAFLAANNLSGWKPAEDYVLRDDRLADVLVEISLSTGMYLGHFKRVASRLRILTVQADSKIKQRAVLEMIAKALGYPSYLLAKRCRSPEDFIENLWPVGASISLHALEFERGAVVGDPLTSRRLLQHYRFNEQRDRLPRAAREGQKERLNAQRYAKLQPR
;
A
#
# COMPACT_ATOMS: atom_id res chain seq x y z
N MET A 1 29.07 39.96 68.37
CA MET A 1 29.45 38.71 67.68
C MET A 1 28.40 38.49 66.62
N VAL A 2 28.79 38.38 65.35
CA VAL A 2 27.84 38.24 64.23
C VAL A 2 27.66 36.75 63.99
N GLU A 3 26.45 36.24 64.21
CA GLU A 3 26.09 34.85 63.86
C GLU A 3 25.94 34.73 62.35
N ILE A 4 26.79 33.91 61.73
CA ILE A 4 26.71 33.58 60.31
C ILE A 4 25.77 32.38 60.19
N ILE A 5 24.60 32.59 59.59
CA ILE A 5 23.63 31.53 59.32
C ILE A 5 24.00 30.89 57.98
N GLU A 6 24.46 29.64 58.00
CA GLU A 6 24.68 28.84 56.79
C GLU A 6 23.31 28.38 56.24
N LEU A 7 22.89 28.98 55.13
CA LEU A 7 21.71 28.51 54.39
C LEU A 7 22.07 27.21 53.66
N GLN A 8 21.16 26.22 53.72
CA GLN A 8 21.34 24.98 52.99
C GLN A 8 21.42 25.23 51.48
N PRO A 9 22.26 24.47 50.74
CA PRO A 9 22.39 24.61 49.30
C PRO A 9 21.02 24.47 48.63
N GLN A 10 20.58 25.53 47.96
CA GLN A 10 19.35 25.53 47.19
C GLN A 10 19.49 24.47 46.09
N GLU A 11 18.57 23.50 46.03
CA GLU A 11 18.54 22.54 44.93
C GLU A 11 18.44 23.31 43.62
N ALA A 12 19.45 23.15 42.75
CA ALA A 12 19.45 23.79 41.45
C ALA A 12 18.15 23.40 40.71
N PRO A 13 17.46 24.35 40.05
CA PRO A 13 16.26 24.04 39.30
C PRO A 13 16.58 22.91 38.31
N LYS A 14 15.82 21.81 38.38
CA LYS A 14 15.99 20.67 37.49
C LYS A 14 15.92 21.17 36.05
N THR A 15 17.07 21.29 35.41
CA THR A 15 17.15 21.50 33.98
C THR A 15 16.52 20.29 33.31
N LEU A 16 15.38 20.50 32.64
CA LEU A 16 14.79 19.55 31.71
C LEU A 16 15.79 19.31 30.58
N THR A 17 16.79 18.46 30.83
CA THR A 17 17.65 17.97 29.77
C THR A 17 16.85 16.95 28.99
N ALA A 18 16.85 17.07 27.65
CA ALA A 18 16.19 16.21 26.68
C ALA A 18 16.78 14.78 26.66
N ARG A 19 16.89 14.15 27.83
CA ARG A 19 17.28 12.77 28.07
C ARG A 19 16.07 11.90 28.39
N HIS A 20 14.86 12.35 28.08
CA HIS A 20 13.71 11.45 28.09
C HIS A 20 13.76 10.58 26.84
N ALA A 21 13.65 9.27 27.08
CA ALA A 21 14.04 8.20 26.17
C ALA A 21 13.39 8.34 24.81
N ILE A 22 14.23 8.46 23.79
CA ILE A 22 13.85 8.29 22.40
C ILE A 22 14.53 6.99 21.99
N GLU A 23 13.75 5.91 21.92
CA GLU A 23 14.26 4.57 21.60
C GLU A 23 14.45 4.42 20.09
N THR A 24 13.72 5.21 19.29
CA THR A 24 13.78 5.15 17.82
C THR A 24 13.85 6.52 17.15
N LEU A 25 14.48 6.57 15.98
CA LEU A 25 14.63 7.80 15.18
C LEU A 25 13.27 8.42 14.76
N GLY A 26 12.22 7.60 14.69
CA GLY A 26 10.84 8.04 14.42
C GLY A 26 10.19 8.77 15.59
N GLU A 27 10.47 8.34 16.83
CA GLU A 27 10.05 9.06 18.04
C GLU A 27 10.73 10.43 18.14
N HIS A 28 12.01 10.52 17.73
CA HIS A 28 12.69 11.81 17.64
C HIS A 28 11.99 12.76 16.67
N TYR A 29 11.64 12.25 15.49
CA TYR A 29 11.01 13.06 14.45
C TYR A 29 9.62 13.54 14.88
N THR A 30 8.82 12.66 15.48
CA THR A 30 7.48 13.02 15.98
C THR A 30 7.55 13.99 17.15
N ALA A 31 8.46 13.80 18.10
CA ALA A 31 8.68 14.75 19.20
C ALA A 31 9.21 16.11 18.71
N PHE A 32 10.12 16.11 17.73
CA PHE A 32 10.60 17.34 17.10
C PHE A 32 9.47 18.08 16.38
N LEU A 33 8.64 17.38 15.61
CA LEU A 33 7.49 17.99 14.94
C LEU A 33 6.48 18.53 15.96
N ALA A 34 6.16 17.77 17.02
CA ALA A 34 5.23 18.21 18.06
C ALA A 34 5.74 19.44 18.83
N ALA A 35 7.04 19.47 19.17
CA ALA A 35 7.65 20.60 19.86
C ALA A 35 7.71 21.87 18.98
N ASN A 36 7.89 21.72 17.67
CA ASN A 36 7.92 22.84 16.73
C ASN A 36 6.53 23.26 16.21
N ASN A 37 5.48 22.47 16.45
CA ASN A 37 4.09 22.76 16.10
C ASN A 37 3.13 22.63 17.30
N LEU A 38 3.43 23.34 18.39
CA LEU A 38 2.61 23.38 19.62
C LEU A 38 1.16 23.84 19.39
N SER A 39 0.89 24.60 18.34
CA SER A 39 -0.46 25.09 17.97
C SER A 39 -1.21 24.17 17.00
N GLY A 40 -0.63 23.04 16.59
CA GLY A 40 -1.10 22.26 15.44
C GLY A 40 -0.88 23.00 14.11
N TRP A 41 -1.04 22.27 13.00
CA TRP A 41 -1.06 22.88 11.67
C TRP A 41 -2.33 23.73 11.54
N LYS A 42 -2.22 24.93 10.99
CA LYS A 42 -3.43 25.70 10.67
C LYS A 42 -4.21 24.94 9.59
N PRO A 43 -5.54 25.03 9.53
CA PRO A 43 -6.32 24.35 8.48
C PRO A 43 -5.91 24.72 7.03
N ALA A 44 -5.27 25.88 6.84
CA ALA A 44 -4.71 26.30 5.56
C ALA A 44 -3.36 25.64 5.22
N GLU A 45 -2.69 25.07 6.20
CA GLU A 45 -1.39 24.38 6.12
C GLU A 45 -1.55 22.86 6.16
N ASP A 46 -2.76 22.36 6.46
CA ASP A 46 -3.09 20.94 6.40
C ASP A 46 -3.02 20.42 4.96
N TYR A 47 -2.33 19.30 4.78
CA TYR A 47 -2.27 18.65 3.47
C TYR A 47 -3.62 18.02 3.15
N VAL A 48 -4.32 18.60 2.16
CA VAL A 48 -5.54 18.01 1.61
C VAL A 48 -5.16 17.07 0.47
N LEU A 49 -5.59 15.81 0.57
CA LEU A 49 -5.51 14.86 -0.54
C LEU A 49 -6.35 15.38 -1.71
N ARG A 50 -5.73 15.53 -2.88
CA ARG A 50 -6.40 16.03 -4.07
C ARG A 50 -6.38 15.01 -5.20
N ASP A 51 -7.57 14.77 -5.74
CA ASP A 51 -7.84 13.93 -6.89
C ASP A 51 -7.13 14.33 -8.21
N ASP A 52 -6.59 15.54 -8.29
CA ASP A 52 -5.87 16.07 -9.44
C ASP A 52 -4.36 15.82 -9.36
N ARG A 53 -3.84 15.39 -8.20
CA ARG A 53 -2.43 15.08 -8.00
C ARG A 53 -2.19 13.58 -8.15
N LEU A 54 -1.26 13.24 -9.04
CA LEU A 54 -0.84 11.85 -9.25
C LEU A 54 -0.39 11.17 -7.95
N ALA A 55 0.35 11.88 -7.11
CA ALA A 55 0.86 11.34 -5.84
C ALA A 55 -0.28 10.99 -4.88
N ASP A 56 -1.28 11.87 -4.73
CA ASP A 56 -2.39 11.68 -3.79
C ASP A 56 -3.25 10.49 -4.20
N VAL A 57 -3.56 10.37 -5.50
CA VAL A 57 -4.28 9.20 -6.02
C VAL A 57 -3.51 7.91 -5.77
N LEU A 58 -2.18 7.92 -5.86
CA LEU A 58 -1.37 6.72 -5.55
C LEU A 58 -1.35 6.41 -4.05
N VAL A 59 -1.35 7.43 -3.19
CA VAL A 59 -1.48 7.26 -1.74
C VAL A 59 -2.82 6.64 -1.39
N GLU A 60 -3.92 7.14 -1.95
CA GLU A 60 -5.24 6.54 -1.74
C GLU A 60 -5.30 5.08 -2.20
N ILE A 61 -4.68 4.77 -3.35
CA ILE A 61 -4.57 3.39 -3.83
C ILE A 61 -3.79 2.53 -2.84
N SER A 62 -2.68 3.04 -2.29
CA SER A 62 -1.88 2.31 -1.30
C SER A 62 -2.57 2.09 0.05
N LEU A 63 -3.60 2.89 0.35
CA LEU A 63 -4.43 2.75 1.55
C LEU A 63 -5.68 1.90 1.30
N SER A 64 -6.02 1.62 0.03
CA SER A 64 -7.18 0.81 -0.33
C SER A 64 -6.96 -0.68 0.00
N THR A 65 -8.04 -1.46 0.07
CA THR A 65 -7.93 -2.93 0.23
C THR A 65 -7.43 -3.64 -1.03
N GLY A 66 -7.37 -2.95 -2.16
CA GLY A 66 -7.14 -3.53 -3.48
C GLY A 66 -8.17 -3.05 -4.49
N MET A 67 -8.13 -3.58 -5.71
CA MET A 67 -9.03 -3.19 -6.79
C MET A 67 -9.21 -4.27 -7.85
N TYR A 68 -10.37 -4.25 -8.50
CA TYR A 68 -10.61 -5.10 -9.68
C TYR A 68 -9.73 -4.70 -10.86
N LEU A 69 -9.31 -5.67 -11.67
CA LEU A 69 -8.45 -5.47 -12.85
C LEU A 69 -9.05 -4.46 -13.85
N GLY A 70 -10.38 -4.45 -14.00
CA GLY A 70 -11.08 -3.45 -14.83
C GLY A 70 -11.00 -2.04 -14.25
N HIS A 71 -11.11 -1.91 -12.93
CA HIS A 71 -10.92 -0.62 -12.24
C HIS A 71 -9.46 -0.15 -12.34
N PHE A 72 -8.51 -1.05 -12.12
CA PHE A 72 -7.07 -0.80 -12.29
C PHE A 72 -6.73 -0.14 -13.63
N LYS A 73 -7.25 -0.69 -14.73
CA LYS A 73 -7.02 -0.14 -16.08
C LYS A 73 -7.69 1.22 -16.29
N ARG A 74 -8.89 1.42 -15.76
CA ARG A 74 -9.61 2.70 -15.83
C ARG A 74 -8.86 3.80 -15.07
N VAL A 75 -8.42 3.50 -13.86
CA VAL A 75 -7.59 4.40 -13.05
C VAL A 75 -6.29 4.73 -13.77
N ALA A 76 -5.61 3.74 -14.36
CA ALA A 76 -4.41 3.98 -15.16
C ALA A 76 -4.64 4.93 -16.33
N SER A 77 -5.77 4.81 -17.04
CA SER A 77 -6.13 5.75 -18.11
C SER A 77 -6.41 7.15 -17.58
N ARG A 78 -7.12 7.29 -16.45
CA ARG A 78 -7.36 8.58 -15.78
C ARG A 78 -6.03 9.24 -15.37
N LEU A 79 -5.15 8.50 -14.70
CA LEU A 79 -3.85 9.00 -14.27
C LEU A 79 -2.96 9.41 -15.46
N ARG A 80 -3.01 8.67 -16.57
CA ARG A 80 -2.30 9.09 -17.78
C ARG A 80 -2.82 10.43 -18.31
N ILE A 81 -4.14 10.63 -18.32
CA ILE A 81 -4.72 11.92 -18.75
C ILE A 81 -4.22 13.06 -17.83
N LEU A 82 -4.20 12.84 -16.51
CA LEU A 82 -3.65 13.81 -15.56
C LEU A 82 -2.18 14.13 -15.84
N THR A 83 -1.35 13.13 -16.16
CA THR A 83 0.06 13.40 -16.49
C THR A 83 0.20 14.28 -17.73
N VAL A 84 -0.63 14.05 -18.75
CA VAL A 84 -0.62 14.84 -19.99
C VAL A 84 -1.07 16.28 -19.72
N GLN A 85 -2.05 16.48 -18.84
CA GLN A 85 -2.51 17.81 -18.42
C GLN A 85 -1.44 18.57 -17.61
N ALA A 86 -0.55 17.85 -16.93
CA ALA A 86 0.59 18.41 -16.21
C ALA A 86 1.87 18.50 -17.07
N ASP A 87 1.73 18.58 -18.41
CA ASP A 87 2.83 18.64 -19.39
C ASP A 87 3.83 17.48 -19.35
N SER A 88 3.45 16.33 -18.77
CA SER A 88 4.26 15.12 -18.69
C SER A 88 3.68 13.98 -19.53
N LYS A 89 4.50 13.36 -20.39
CA LYS A 89 4.06 12.26 -21.27
C LYS A 89 4.48 10.91 -20.71
N ILE A 90 3.84 10.48 -19.62
CA ILE A 90 4.07 9.15 -19.06
C ILE A 90 3.36 8.09 -19.91
N LYS A 91 4.10 7.04 -20.30
CA LYS A 91 3.53 5.92 -21.07
C LYS A 91 2.52 5.16 -20.21
N GLN A 92 1.44 4.65 -20.83
CA GLN A 92 0.41 3.85 -20.14
C GLN A 92 1.01 2.71 -19.32
N ARG A 93 2.03 2.02 -19.87
CA ARG A 93 2.72 0.94 -19.17
C ARG A 93 3.32 1.41 -17.85
N ALA A 94 4.00 2.55 -17.85
CA ALA A 94 4.62 3.09 -16.64
C ALA A 94 3.57 3.45 -15.58
N VAL A 95 2.42 4.00 -15.98
CA VAL A 95 1.32 4.25 -15.05
C VAL A 95 0.77 2.96 -14.43
N LEU A 96 0.62 1.90 -15.24
CA LEU A 96 0.22 0.58 -14.73
C LEU A 96 1.25 0.03 -13.73
N GLU A 97 2.55 0.20 -13.98
CA GLU A 97 3.61 -0.17 -13.02
C GLU A 97 3.52 0.64 -11.72
N MET A 98 3.23 1.94 -11.80
CA MET A 98 3.10 2.81 -10.62
C MET A 98 1.94 2.37 -9.73
N ILE A 99 0.78 2.07 -10.31
CA ILE A 99 -0.37 1.55 -9.55
C ILE A 99 -0.05 0.17 -8.95
N ALA A 100 0.64 -0.71 -9.70
CA ALA A 100 1.03 -2.02 -9.19
C ALA A 100 1.94 -1.89 -7.96
N LYS A 101 2.92 -0.98 -8.01
CA LYS A 101 3.82 -0.68 -6.90
C LYS A 101 3.09 -0.05 -5.71
N ALA A 102 2.10 0.82 -5.96
CA ALA A 102 1.25 1.37 -4.90
C ALA A 102 0.44 0.28 -4.18
N LEU A 103 0.06 -0.80 -4.87
CA LEU A 103 -0.57 -1.99 -4.27
C LEU A 103 0.43 -3.00 -3.67
N GLY A 104 1.73 -2.70 -3.71
CA GLY A 104 2.78 -3.54 -3.13
C GLY A 104 3.34 -4.61 -4.07
N TYR A 105 3.02 -4.57 -5.37
CA TYR A 105 3.59 -5.48 -6.37
C TYR A 105 4.80 -4.87 -7.10
N PRO A 106 5.83 -5.66 -7.42
CA PRO A 106 6.99 -5.18 -8.18
C PRO A 106 6.66 -4.83 -9.63
N SER A 107 5.67 -5.51 -10.23
CA SER A 107 5.24 -5.25 -11.60
C SER A 107 3.74 -5.43 -11.81
N TYR A 108 3.19 -4.75 -12.82
CA TYR A 108 1.80 -4.91 -13.25
C TYR A 108 1.51 -6.34 -13.72
N LEU A 109 2.47 -6.99 -14.37
CA LEU A 109 2.29 -8.36 -14.85
C LEU A 109 2.12 -9.33 -13.67
N LEU A 110 2.92 -9.16 -12.63
CA LEU A 110 2.82 -9.99 -11.42
C LEU A 110 1.51 -9.72 -10.69
N ALA A 111 1.12 -8.46 -10.51
CA ALA A 111 -0.17 -8.08 -9.93
C ALA A 111 -1.34 -8.75 -10.69
N LYS A 112 -1.30 -8.71 -12.02
CA LYS A 112 -2.29 -9.39 -12.86
C LYS A 112 -2.27 -10.90 -12.68
N ARG A 113 -1.11 -11.55 -12.52
CA ARG A 113 -1.04 -13.01 -12.31
C ARG A 113 -1.51 -13.42 -10.92
N CYS A 114 -1.30 -12.59 -9.90
CA CYS A 114 -1.71 -12.86 -8.53
C CYS A 114 -3.18 -12.51 -8.21
N ARG A 115 -3.94 -12.01 -9.19
CA ARG A 115 -5.36 -11.65 -9.03
C ARG A 115 -6.21 -12.84 -8.55
N SER A 116 -7.24 -12.58 -7.78
CA SER A 116 -8.23 -13.59 -7.42
C SER A 116 -8.95 -14.12 -8.66
N PRO A 117 -9.67 -15.26 -8.56
CA PRO A 117 -10.49 -15.78 -9.66
C PRO A 117 -11.52 -14.77 -10.19
N GLU A 118 -11.95 -13.83 -9.35
CA GLU A 118 -12.90 -12.75 -9.66
C GLU A 118 -12.25 -11.51 -10.28
N ASP A 119 -10.97 -11.63 -10.67
CA ASP A 119 -10.16 -10.54 -11.21
C ASP A 119 -9.92 -9.38 -10.22
N PHE A 120 -9.95 -9.66 -8.91
CA PHE A 120 -9.59 -8.70 -7.86
C PHE A 120 -8.10 -8.77 -7.54
N ILE A 121 -7.43 -7.62 -7.47
CA ILE A 121 -6.01 -7.50 -7.08
C ILE A 121 -5.99 -6.94 -5.66
N GLU A 122 -5.53 -7.73 -4.71
CA GLU A 122 -5.44 -7.36 -3.30
C GLU A 122 -4.30 -6.36 -3.06
N ASN A 123 -4.45 -5.46 -2.09
CA ASN A 123 -3.34 -4.61 -1.67
C ASN A 123 -2.45 -5.35 -0.67
N LEU A 124 -1.16 -5.42 -0.96
CA LEU A 124 -0.16 -6.11 -0.13
C LEU A 124 0.65 -5.15 0.76
N TRP A 125 0.51 -3.83 0.60
CA TRP A 125 1.19 -2.83 1.44
C TRP A 125 0.93 -2.98 2.94
N PRO A 126 -0.33 -3.16 3.41
CA PRO A 126 -0.63 -3.30 4.84
C PRO A 126 -0.06 -4.59 5.45
N VAL A 127 0.23 -5.60 4.60
CA VAL A 127 0.81 -6.89 5.00
C VAL A 127 2.34 -6.83 5.02
N GLY A 128 2.93 -5.74 4.51
CA GLY A 128 4.26 -5.23 4.81
C GLY A 128 5.43 -6.22 4.71
N ALA A 129 6.30 -6.01 3.72
CA ALA A 129 7.71 -6.44 3.68
C ALA A 129 8.05 -7.94 3.77
N SER A 130 7.11 -8.80 4.13
CA SER A 130 7.40 -10.18 4.51
C SER A 130 7.28 -11.15 3.35
N ILE A 131 6.54 -10.84 2.28
CA ILE A 131 6.41 -11.73 1.12
C ILE A 131 7.45 -11.33 0.08
N SER A 132 8.46 -12.18 -0.13
CA SER A 132 9.33 -12.04 -1.30
C SER A 132 8.51 -12.34 -2.57
N LEU A 133 7.82 -11.33 -3.10
CA LEU A 133 7.03 -11.46 -4.34
C LEU A 133 7.92 -11.77 -5.54
N HIS A 134 9.20 -11.37 -5.50
CA HIS A 134 10.20 -11.84 -6.45
C HIS A 134 10.34 -13.36 -6.38
N ALA A 135 10.30 -13.95 -5.19
CA ALA A 135 10.33 -15.40 -5.02
C ALA A 135 9.10 -16.10 -5.63
N LEU A 136 7.93 -15.45 -5.78
CA LEU A 136 6.82 -16.05 -6.53
C LEU A 136 7.15 -16.29 -8.01
N GLU A 137 8.03 -15.48 -8.60
CA GLU A 137 8.52 -15.69 -9.97
C GLU A 137 9.67 -16.73 -10.01
N PHE A 138 10.43 -16.89 -8.92
CA PHE A 138 11.63 -17.72 -8.84
C PHE A 138 11.48 -19.08 -8.11
N GLU A 139 10.40 -19.33 -7.36
CA GLU A 139 10.25 -20.50 -6.50
C GLU A 139 9.36 -21.62 -7.06
N ARG A 140 9.72 -22.91 -7.08
CA ARG A 140 10.92 -23.71 -6.77
C ARG A 140 11.71 -23.57 -5.44
N GLY A 141 11.44 -22.68 -4.48
CA GLY A 141 12.15 -22.76 -3.19
C GLY A 141 11.89 -21.69 -2.12
N ALA A 142 11.17 -22.09 -1.06
CA ALA A 142 11.07 -21.46 0.27
C ALA A 142 10.67 -19.98 0.40
N VAL A 143 9.36 -19.72 0.27
CA VAL A 143 8.77 -18.40 0.53
C VAL A 143 9.05 -17.95 1.96
N VAL A 144 9.91 -16.94 2.11
CA VAL A 144 9.98 -16.12 3.31
C VAL A 144 8.74 -15.21 3.30
N GLY A 145 7.90 -15.31 4.33
CA GLY A 145 6.67 -14.52 4.51
C GLY A 145 5.55 -15.27 5.24
N ASP A 146 4.41 -14.60 5.50
CA ASP A 146 3.19 -15.28 5.99
C ASP A 146 2.85 -16.46 5.04
N PRO A 147 2.94 -17.71 5.52
CA PRO A 147 2.82 -18.88 4.68
C PRO A 147 1.43 -19.01 4.05
N LEU A 148 0.38 -18.45 4.67
CA LEU A 148 -0.99 -18.54 4.15
C LEU A 148 -1.19 -17.60 2.97
N THR A 149 -0.85 -16.32 3.12
CA THR A 149 -0.98 -15.33 2.04
C THR A 149 -0.11 -15.71 0.85
N SER A 150 1.12 -16.14 1.10
CA SER A 150 2.05 -16.61 0.07
C SER A 150 1.53 -17.82 -0.70
N ARG A 151 0.98 -18.83 -0.01
CA ARG A 151 0.36 -20.00 -0.66
C ARG A 151 -0.86 -19.60 -1.49
N ARG A 152 -1.71 -18.71 -0.99
CA ARG A 152 -2.88 -18.18 -1.73
C ARG A 152 -2.45 -17.48 -3.01
N LEU A 153 -1.47 -16.58 -2.93
CA LEU A 153 -0.95 -15.86 -4.10
C LEU A 153 -0.31 -16.81 -5.12
N LEU A 154 0.39 -17.85 -4.68
CA LEU A 154 0.95 -18.87 -5.57
C LEU A 154 -0.13 -19.71 -6.26
N GLN A 155 -1.21 -20.05 -5.54
CA GLN A 155 -2.37 -20.73 -6.13
C GLN A 155 -3.03 -19.87 -7.20
N HIS A 156 -3.26 -18.58 -6.90
CA HIS A 156 -3.80 -17.62 -7.87
C HIS A 156 -2.87 -17.48 -9.08
N TYR A 157 -1.57 -17.38 -8.86
CA TYR A 157 -0.57 -17.29 -9.92
C TYR A 157 -0.68 -18.48 -10.89
N ARG A 158 -0.64 -19.71 -10.37
CA ARG A 158 -0.73 -20.94 -11.17
C ARG A 158 -2.06 -21.05 -11.92
N PHE A 159 -3.16 -20.75 -11.24
CA PHE A 159 -4.50 -20.75 -11.84
C PHE A 159 -4.60 -19.75 -12.99
N ASN A 160 -4.14 -18.52 -12.78
CA ASN A 160 -4.21 -17.47 -13.79
C ASN A 160 -3.23 -17.71 -14.94
N GLU A 161 -2.09 -18.32 -14.70
CA GLU A 161 -1.16 -18.71 -15.76
C GLU A 161 -1.81 -19.72 -16.70
N GLN A 162 -2.49 -20.73 -16.16
CA GLN A 162 -3.24 -21.70 -16.97
C GLN A 162 -4.42 -21.03 -17.69
N ARG A 163 -5.21 -20.21 -16.99
CA ARG A 163 -6.36 -19.49 -17.54
C ARG A 163 -5.96 -18.52 -18.66
N ASP A 164 -4.86 -17.80 -18.49
CA ASP A 164 -4.41 -16.78 -19.44
C ASP A 164 -3.69 -17.38 -20.67
N ARG A 165 -3.32 -18.66 -20.63
CA ARG A 165 -2.82 -19.41 -21.80
C ARG A 165 -3.95 -19.88 -22.73
N LEU A 166 -5.17 -20.07 -22.23
CA LEU A 166 -6.30 -20.50 -23.04
C LEU A 166 -6.67 -19.46 -24.12
N PRO A 167 -7.12 -19.85 -25.32
CA PRO A 167 -7.62 -18.89 -26.30
C PRO A 167 -8.82 -18.12 -25.74
N ARG A 168 -9.00 -16.86 -26.18
CA ARG A 168 -9.98 -15.92 -25.61
C ARG A 168 -11.42 -16.48 -25.58
N ALA A 169 -11.82 -17.19 -26.64
CA ALA A 169 -13.13 -17.85 -26.73
C ALA A 169 -13.35 -18.92 -25.64
N ALA A 170 -12.31 -19.67 -25.28
CA ALA A 170 -12.41 -20.67 -24.22
C ALA A 170 -12.50 -20.04 -22.82
N ARG A 171 -11.94 -18.83 -22.63
CA ARG A 171 -12.03 -18.09 -21.37
C ARG A 171 -13.43 -17.52 -21.12
N GLU A 172 -14.07 -17.01 -22.17
CA GLU A 172 -15.42 -16.45 -22.12
C GLU A 172 -16.44 -17.56 -21.76
N GLY A 173 -16.35 -18.72 -22.41
CA GLY A 173 -17.20 -19.87 -22.09
C GLY A 173 -16.99 -20.44 -20.67
N GLN A 174 -15.76 -20.42 -20.13
CA GLN A 174 -15.52 -20.81 -18.73
C GLN A 174 -16.11 -19.79 -17.74
N LYS A 175 -16.03 -18.50 -18.04
CA LYS A 175 -16.58 -17.43 -17.19
C LYS A 175 -18.11 -17.50 -17.13
N GLU A 176 -18.76 -17.79 -18.25
CA GLU A 176 -20.21 -18.01 -18.32
C GLU A 176 -20.62 -19.24 -17.51
N ARG A 177 -19.89 -20.36 -17.61
CA ARG A 177 -20.15 -21.57 -16.81
C ARG A 177 -19.99 -21.34 -15.30
N LEU A 178 -18.94 -20.64 -14.88
CA LEU A 178 -18.70 -20.30 -13.47
C LEU A 178 -19.78 -19.37 -12.92
N ASN A 179 -20.21 -18.37 -13.71
CA ASN A 179 -21.31 -17.49 -13.34
C ASN A 179 -22.62 -18.26 -13.24
N ALA A 180 -22.94 -19.12 -14.21
CA ALA A 180 -24.15 -19.96 -14.20
C ALA A 180 -24.19 -20.87 -12.96
N GLN A 181 -23.06 -21.49 -12.59
CA GLN A 181 -22.96 -22.29 -11.36
C GLN A 181 -23.14 -21.48 -10.07
N ARG A 182 -22.68 -20.21 -10.05
CA ARG A 182 -22.91 -19.31 -8.91
C ARG A 182 -24.38 -18.91 -8.78
N TYR A 183 -25.03 -18.56 -9.89
CA TYR A 183 -26.46 -18.27 -9.90
C TYR A 183 -27.31 -19.49 -9.51
N ALA A 184 -26.92 -20.69 -9.93
CA ALA A 184 -27.58 -21.93 -9.52
C ALA A 184 -27.43 -22.24 -8.01
N LYS A 185 -26.35 -21.78 -7.37
CA LYS A 185 -26.14 -21.95 -5.92
C LYS A 185 -26.84 -20.87 -5.07
N LEU A 186 -27.25 -19.76 -5.66
CA LEU A 186 -27.88 -18.64 -4.98
C LEU A 186 -29.42 -18.68 -5.03
N GLN A 187 -30.01 -19.65 -5.74
CA GLN A 187 -31.45 -19.87 -5.69
C GLN A 187 -31.81 -20.63 -4.39
N PRO A 188 -32.61 -20.04 -3.49
CA PRO A 188 -33.16 -20.77 -2.36
C PRO A 188 -34.15 -21.83 -2.90
N ARG A 189 -34.13 -23.00 -2.28
CA ARG A 189 -35.11 -24.07 -2.55
C ARG A 189 -36.52 -23.64 -2.20
#